data_AF-A0A3C1LG55-F1
#
_entry.id   AF-A0A3C1LG55-F1
#
_cell.length_a   1.000
_cell.length_b   1.000
_cell.length_c   1.000
_cell.angle_alpha   90.00
_cell.angle_beta   90.00
_cell.angle_gamma   90.00
#
_symmetry.space_group_name_H-M   'P 1'
#
loop_
_entity.id
_entity.type
_entity.pdbx_description
1 polymer ?
#
loop_
_entity_poly.entity_id
_entity_poly.type
_entity_poly.pdbx_seq_one_letter_code
_entity_poly.pdbx_strand_id
1 'polypeptide(L)'
;MITIAQVCKALETWAPLPYQESYDNCGLLLGSGSTTVTGILCTLDCTEAVIEEAIAKQCNLIIAHHPIVFSGLKRLNGSNYVERTVMLTLQNNIAIYAIHTNADNVITGVNAKLAAKLGLQDIAVLAPKAGLLAKFITYVPDSHAEQVKTAIWQAGGGNIGNYSECSFSFAGNGTFKGNEHSNPQLGYKGERTNAAEQRIEVIIPVHLQNKVLAAVRAAHLYEEVAYEIIPLANGHQA
;
A
#
# COMPACT_ATOMS: atom_id res chain seq x y z
N MET A 1 17.82 -12.53 10.44
CA MET A 1 17.08 -13.53 9.64
C MET A 1 15.86 -12.84 9.05
N ILE A 2 15.49 -13.15 7.81
CA ILE A 2 14.35 -12.52 7.13
C ILE A 2 13.05 -13.16 7.63
N THR A 3 12.05 -12.36 7.99
CA THR A 3 10.73 -12.86 8.39
C THR A 3 9.74 -12.85 7.23
N ILE A 4 8.68 -13.65 7.34
CA ILE A 4 7.60 -13.67 6.35
C ILE A 4 6.98 -12.28 6.19
N ALA A 5 6.77 -11.54 7.28
CA ALA A 5 6.24 -10.18 7.21
C ALA A 5 7.12 -9.23 6.38
N GLN A 6 8.45 -9.41 6.42
CA GLN A 6 9.36 -8.62 5.58
C GLN A 6 9.23 -8.99 4.10
N VAL A 7 9.01 -10.27 3.78
CA VAL A 7 8.73 -10.72 2.41
C VAL A 7 7.38 -10.18 1.93
N CYS A 8 6.31 -10.32 2.72
CA CYS A 8 5.00 -9.76 2.42
C CYS A 8 5.10 -8.26 2.12
N LYS A 9 5.79 -7.50 2.99
CA LYS A 9 5.99 -6.06 2.78
C LYS A 9 6.71 -5.74 1.46
N ALA A 10 7.70 -6.55 1.07
CA ALA A 10 8.39 -6.37 -0.20
C ALA A 10 7.45 -6.63 -1.39
N LEU A 11 6.64 -7.69 -1.32
CA LEU A 11 5.63 -7.99 -2.33
C LEU A 11 4.56 -6.90 -2.41
N GLU A 12 4.07 -6.41 -1.28
CA GLU A 12 3.06 -5.35 -1.19
C GLU A 12 3.60 -3.96 -1.59
N THR A 13 4.92 -3.76 -1.55
CA THR A 13 5.55 -2.57 -2.13
C THR A 13 5.52 -2.61 -3.65
N TRP A 14 5.68 -3.79 -4.24
CA TRP A 14 5.58 -3.99 -5.69
C TRP A 14 4.13 -4.05 -6.18
N ALA A 15 3.27 -4.78 -5.47
CA ALA A 15 1.85 -4.98 -5.76
C ALA A 15 0.99 -4.67 -4.53
N PRO A 16 0.64 -3.39 -4.30
CA PRO A 16 -0.15 -2.96 -3.16
C PRO A 16 -1.48 -3.70 -3.03
N LEU A 17 -1.83 -4.16 -1.82
CA LEU A 17 -3.09 -4.86 -1.58
C LEU A 17 -4.34 -4.08 -2.03
N PRO A 18 -4.41 -2.74 -1.92
CA PRO A 18 -5.58 -2.00 -2.42
C PRO A 18 -5.79 -2.07 -3.94
N TYR A 19 -4.82 -2.57 -4.71
CA TYR A 19 -4.98 -2.74 -6.16
C TYR A 19 -5.77 -3.99 -6.54
N GLN A 20 -6.02 -4.90 -5.59
CA GLN A 20 -6.83 -6.09 -5.85
C GLN A 20 -8.30 -5.73 -6.17
N GLU A 21 -9.00 -6.62 -6.87
CA GLU A 21 -10.44 -6.51 -7.08
C GLU A 21 -11.24 -6.75 -5.80
N SER A 22 -12.45 -6.19 -5.72
CA SER A 22 -13.28 -6.23 -4.50
C SER A 22 -13.69 -7.64 -4.08
N TYR A 23 -13.66 -8.60 -5.01
CA TYR A 23 -13.96 -10.00 -4.77
C TYR A 23 -12.72 -10.83 -4.40
N ASP A 24 -11.53 -10.25 -4.50
CA ASP A 24 -10.27 -10.98 -4.39
C ASP A 24 -9.81 -11.16 -2.93
N ASN A 25 -8.80 -12.03 -2.74
CA ASN A 25 -8.23 -12.32 -1.43
C ASN A 25 -6.70 -12.43 -1.49
N CYS A 26 -6.04 -11.30 -1.77
CA CYS A 26 -4.58 -11.17 -1.75
C CYS A 26 -4.03 -11.01 -0.33
N GLY A 27 -2.75 -11.36 -0.14
CA GLY A 27 -2.03 -11.19 1.13
C GLY A 27 -1.62 -12.51 1.78
N LEU A 28 -1.18 -12.44 3.04
CA LEU A 28 -0.83 -13.64 3.82
C LEU A 28 -2.11 -14.38 4.24
N LEU A 29 -2.40 -15.50 3.58
CA LEU A 29 -3.61 -16.28 3.81
C LEU A 29 -3.45 -17.29 4.96
N LEU A 30 -2.28 -17.92 5.06
CA LEU A 30 -1.97 -18.94 6.07
C LEU A 30 -0.57 -18.71 6.64
N GLY A 31 -0.39 -19.05 7.92
CA GLY A 31 0.89 -18.94 8.62
C GLY A 31 1.01 -17.67 9.47
N SER A 32 2.24 -17.33 9.87
CA SER A 32 2.53 -16.18 10.74
C SER A 32 3.61 -15.29 10.12
N GLY A 33 3.38 -13.97 10.12
CA GLY A 33 4.36 -12.99 9.66
C GLY A 33 5.63 -12.94 10.52
N SER A 34 5.60 -13.41 11.77
CA SER A 34 6.78 -13.45 12.64
C SER A 34 7.73 -14.62 12.35
N THR A 35 7.29 -15.61 11.57
CA THR A 35 8.10 -16.78 11.23
C THR A 35 9.29 -16.38 10.37
N THR A 36 10.47 -16.95 10.70
CA THR A 36 11.68 -16.79 9.88
C THR A 36 11.56 -17.62 8.60
N VAL A 37 11.91 -17.04 7.45
CA VAL A 37 11.88 -17.72 6.15
C VAL A 37 13.08 -18.67 6.02
N THR A 38 12.81 -19.92 5.64
CA THR A 38 13.83 -20.94 5.31
C THR A 38 13.97 -21.15 3.80
N GLY A 39 12.88 -20.94 3.06
CA GLY A 39 12.83 -21.06 1.60
C GLY A 39 11.49 -20.60 1.07
N ILE A 40 11.48 -20.10 -0.16
CA ILE A 40 10.29 -19.58 -0.82
C ILE A 40 10.04 -20.39 -2.10
N LEU A 41 8.82 -20.91 -2.26
CA LEU A 41 8.36 -21.56 -3.49
C LEU A 41 7.32 -20.67 -4.17
N CYS A 42 7.54 -20.31 -5.44
CA CYS A 42 6.58 -19.55 -6.23
C CYS A 42 5.74 -20.48 -7.10
N THR A 43 4.42 -20.27 -7.13
CA THR A 43 3.49 -21.08 -7.92
C THR A 43 2.39 -20.23 -8.55
N LEU A 44 1.73 -20.78 -9.58
CA LEU A 44 0.46 -20.26 -10.09
C LEU A 44 -0.67 -20.69 -9.14
N ASP A 45 -0.90 -22.00 -9.06
CA ASP A 45 -1.92 -22.63 -8.22
C ASP A 45 -1.27 -23.34 -7.03
N CYS A 46 -1.89 -23.25 -5.85
CA CYS A 46 -1.44 -24.00 -4.69
C CYS A 46 -2.25 -25.30 -4.55
N THR A 47 -1.61 -26.44 -4.82
CA THR A 47 -2.21 -27.78 -4.70
C THR A 47 -1.47 -28.60 -3.65
N GLU A 48 -2.02 -29.76 -3.26
CA GLU A 48 -1.37 -30.71 -2.36
C GLU A 48 0.06 -31.05 -2.83
N ALA A 49 0.26 -31.28 -4.13
CA ALA A 49 1.57 -31.58 -4.72
C ALA A 49 2.57 -30.41 -4.59
N VAL A 50 2.10 -29.16 -4.63
CA VAL A 50 2.94 -27.98 -4.40
C VAL A 50 3.36 -27.88 -2.92
N ILE A 51 2.47 -28.26 -1.99
CA ILE A 51 2.85 -28.34 -0.58
C ILE A 51 3.91 -29.43 -0.37
N GLU A 52 3.73 -30.60 -0.97
CA GLU A 52 4.72 -31.68 -0.94
C GLU A 52 6.07 -31.25 -1.54
N GLU A 53 6.07 -30.50 -2.65
CA GLU A 53 7.26 -29.92 -3.24
C GLU A 53 7.94 -28.93 -2.26
N ALA A 54 7.17 -28.05 -1.61
CA ALA A 54 7.70 -27.11 -0.63
C ALA A 54 8.34 -27.85 0.55
N ILE A 55 7.71 -28.92 1.06
CA ILE A 55 8.27 -29.78 2.11
C ILE A 55 9.59 -30.40 1.64
N ALA A 56 9.60 -31.02 0.45
CA ALA A 56 10.79 -31.67 -0.10
C ALA A 56 11.96 -30.69 -0.32
N LYS A 57 11.66 -29.44 -0.69
CA LYS A 57 12.62 -28.35 -0.87
C LYS A 57 12.90 -27.54 0.40
N GLN A 58 12.32 -27.92 1.54
CA GLN A 58 12.48 -27.23 2.83
C GLN A 58 12.08 -25.74 2.79
N CYS A 59 11.12 -25.40 1.93
CA CYS A 59 10.51 -24.08 1.85
C CYS A 59 9.36 -23.97 2.85
N ASN A 60 9.31 -22.85 3.58
CA ASN A 60 8.26 -22.59 4.57
C ASN A 60 7.36 -21.39 4.20
N LEU A 61 7.54 -20.85 3.00
CA LEU A 61 6.67 -19.84 2.42
C LEU A 61 6.37 -20.21 0.96
N ILE A 62 5.09 -20.26 0.62
CA ILE A 62 4.61 -20.36 -0.76
C ILE A 62 4.05 -19.00 -1.17
N ILE A 63 4.46 -18.51 -2.33
CA ILE A 63 3.87 -17.34 -2.98
C ILE A 63 3.07 -17.86 -4.18
N ALA A 64 1.75 -17.85 -4.07
CA ALA A 64 0.84 -18.31 -5.12
C ALA A 64 0.19 -17.11 -5.82
N HIS A 65 0.06 -17.16 -7.15
CA HIS A 65 -0.72 -16.15 -7.85
C HIS A 65 -2.21 -16.33 -7.54
N HIS A 66 -2.76 -17.54 -7.65
CA HIS A 66 -4.16 -17.79 -7.32
C HIS A 66 -4.34 -18.07 -5.82
N PRO A 67 -5.27 -17.38 -5.13
CA PRO A 67 -5.54 -17.61 -3.71
C PRO A 67 -6.25 -18.95 -3.49
N ILE A 68 -5.62 -19.84 -2.72
CA ILE A 68 -6.22 -21.14 -2.37
C ILE A 68 -7.49 -20.98 -1.49
N VAL A 69 -7.53 -19.95 -0.65
CA VAL A 69 -8.72 -19.54 0.11
C VAL A 69 -9.35 -18.36 -0.59
N PHE A 70 -10.27 -18.61 -1.53
CA PHE A 70 -10.98 -17.52 -2.23
C PHE A 70 -12.26 -17.08 -1.50
N SER A 71 -12.88 -17.98 -0.74
CA SER A 71 -14.05 -17.69 0.09
C SER A 71 -13.84 -18.27 1.50
N GLY A 72 -14.53 -17.70 2.49
CA GLY A 72 -14.38 -18.13 3.89
C GLY A 72 -14.66 -19.62 4.09
N LEU A 73 -13.67 -20.35 4.62
CA LEU A 73 -13.79 -21.77 4.93
C LEU A 73 -14.64 -21.94 6.20
N LYS A 74 -15.77 -22.64 6.06
CA LYS A 74 -16.69 -22.89 7.19
C LYS A 74 -16.33 -24.15 7.99
N ARG A 75 -15.56 -25.07 7.38
CA ARG A 75 -15.14 -26.37 7.93
C ARG A 75 -13.75 -26.70 7.38
N LEU A 76 -12.99 -27.49 8.14
CA LEU A 76 -11.68 -28.04 7.76
C LEU A 76 -11.67 -29.52 8.15
N ASN A 77 -12.32 -30.36 7.36
CA ASN A 77 -12.40 -31.81 7.58
C ASN A 77 -11.85 -32.63 6.41
N GLY A 78 -11.23 -31.97 5.42
CA GLY A 78 -10.58 -32.60 4.28
C GLY A 78 -11.55 -33.06 3.20
N SER A 79 -12.78 -32.54 3.20
CA SER A 79 -13.83 -32.96 2.25
C SER A 79 -13.53 -32.59 0.79
N ASN A 80 -12.70 -31.58 0.56
CA ASN A 80 -12.31 -31.10 -0.77
C ASN A 80 -10.82 -30.73 -0.79
N TYR A 81 -10.30 -30.49 -2.01
CA TYR A 81 -8.87 -30.24 -2.20
C TYR A 81 -8.38 -28.96 -1.49
N VAL A 82 -9.21 -27.91 -1.40
CA VAL A 82 -8.84 -26.67 -0.70
C VAL A 82 -8.62 -26.98 0.78
N GLU A 83 -9.58 -27.65 1.42
CA GLU A 83 -9.46 -28.02 2.84
C GLU A 83 -8.25 -28.93 3.09
N ARG A 84 -8.03 -29.95 2.25
CA ARG A 84 -6.88 -30.85 2.39
C ARG A 84 -5.54 -30.11 2.20
N THR A 85 -5.45 -29.25 1.19
CA THR A 85 -4.26 -28.43 0.92
C THR A 85 -3.96 -27.51 2.11
N VAL A 86 -4.98 -26.83 2.64
CA VAL A 86 -4.86 -25.95 3.82
C VAL A 86 -4.45 -26.75 5.05
N MET A 87 -5.08 -27.89 5.31
CA MET A 87 -4.72 -28.76 6.44
C MET A 87 -3.28 -29.25 6.36
N LEU A 88 -2.84 -29.74 5.19
CA LEU A 88 -1.48 -30.20 4.95
C LEU A 88 -0.47 -29.05 5.14
N THR A 89 -0.79 -27.86 4.66
CA THR A 89 0.02 -26.64 4.83
C THR A 89 0.23 -26.32 6.31
N LEU A 90 -0.86 -26.28 7.09
CA LEU A 90 -0.83 -25.96 8.52
C LEU A 90 -0.06 -27.01 9.33
N GLN A 91 -0.25 -28.30 9.02
CA GLN A 91 0.46 -29.40 9.68
C GLN A 91 1.97 -29.35 9.48
N ASN A 92 2.44 -28.73 8.40
CA ASN A 92 3.87 -28.61 8.07
C ASN A 92 4.46 -27.23 8.37
N ASN A 93 3.72 -26.34 9.06
CA ASN A 93 4.14 -24.98 9.39
C ASN A 93 4.58 -24.15 8.17
N ILE A 94 3.94 -24.37 7.02
CA ILE A 94 4.18 -23.61 5.79
C ILE A 94 3.20 -22.43 5.76
N ALA A 95 3.67 -21.27 5.32
CA ALA A 95 2.83 -20.11 5.06
C ALA A 95 2.44 -20.02 3.58
N ILE A 96 1.29 -19.42 3.29
CA ILE A 96 0.85 -19.13 1.92
C ILE A 96 0.53 -17.64 1.81
N TYR A 97 1.18 -16.97 0.87
CA TYR A 97 0.87 -15.62 0.45
C TYR A 97 0.24 -15.65 -0.95
N ALA A 98 -0.90 -14.98 -1.14
CA ALA A 98 -1.55 -14.83 -2.42
C ALA A 98 -1.23 -13.47 -3.07
N ILE A 99 -0.84 -13.50 -4.34
CA ILE A 99 -0.51 -12.32 -5.16
C ILE A 99 -1.24 -12.38 -6.51
N HIS A 100 -2.51 -12.00 -6.49
CA HIS A 100 -3.46 -12.27 -7.55
C HIS A 100 -3.75 -11.00 -8.37
N THR A 101 -4.97 -10.46 -8.29
CA THR A 101 -5.38 -9.31 -9.10
C THR A 101 -4.62 -8.03 -8.76
N ASN A 102 -4.06 -7.91 -7.55
CA ASN A 102 -3.16 -6.80 -7.24
C ASN A 102 -1.91 -6.80 -8.14
N ALA A 103 -1.36 -7.97 -8.49
CA ALA A 103 -0.24 -8.06 -9.42
C ALA A 103 -0.67 -7.99 -10.88
N ASP A 104 -1.91 -8.30 -11.21
CA ASP A 104 -2.46 -8.04 -12.55
C ASP A 104 -2.63 -6.54 -12.82
N ASN A 105 -2.93 -5.78 -11.77
CA ASN A 105 -3.18 -4.33 -11.80
C ASN A 105 -1.92 -3.47 -11.59
N VAL A 106 -0.71 -4.04 -11.65
CA VAL A 106 0.55 -3.30 -11.58
C VAL A 106 1.18 -3.19 -12.96
N ILE A 107 1.71 -2.02 -13.33
CA ILE A 107 2.31 -1.77 -14.65
C ILE A 107 3.51 -2.67 -14.99
N THR A 108 4.18 -3.24 -13.99
CA THR A 108 5.28 -4.22 -14.16
C THR A 108 4.86 -5.67 -13.91
N GLY A 109 3.57 -5.89 -13.71
CA GLY A 109 2.92 -7.13 -13.31
C GLY A 109 2.69 -8.16 -14.42
N VAL A 110 1.71 -9.03 -14.22
CA VAL A 110 1.44 -10.19 -15.09
C VAL A 110 1.17 -9.74 -16.54
N ASN A 111 0.29 -8.76 -16.72
CA ASN A 111 -0.08 -8.26 -18.05
C ASN A 111 1.12 -7.66 -18.81
N ALA A 112 2.04 -7.00 -18.11
CA ALA A 112 3.27 -6.48 -18.73
C ALA A 112 4.22 -7.59 -19.18
N LYS A 113 4.32 -8.69 -18.40
CA LYS A 113 5.09 -9.88 -18.81
C LYS A 113 4.47 -10.58 -20.02
N LEU A 114 3.14 -10.66 -20.08
CA LEU A 114 2.43 -11.22 -21.23
C LEU A 114 2.65 -10.37 -22.48
N ALA A 115 2.48 -9.04 -22.37
CA ALA A 115 2.74 -8.11 -23.46
C ALA A 115 4.17 -8.23 -24.01
N ALA A 116 5.17 -8.30 -23.12
CA ALA A 116 6.57 -8.49 -23.51
C ALA A 116 6.80 -9.82 -24.23
N LYS A 117 6.19 -10.93 -23.75
CA LYS A 117 6.28 -12.24 -24.41
C LYS A 117 5.64 -12.26 -25.80
N LEU A 118 4.60 -11.47 -26.01
CA LEU A 118 3.92 -11.32 -27.29
C LEU A 118 4.60 -10.30 -28.22
N GLY A 119 5.63 -9.58 -27.74
CA GLY A 119 6.32 -8.55 -28.52
C GLY A 119 5.48 -7.31 -28.77
N LEU A 120 4.49 -7.03 -27.91
CA LEU A 120 3.66 -5.82 -28.03
C LEU A 120 4.50 -4.56 -27.74
N GLN A 121 4.21 -3.50 -28.48
CA GLN A 121 4.80 -2.17 -28.33
C GLN A 121 3.71 -1.17 -27.97
N ASP A 122 4.09 0.01 -27.45
CA ASP A 122 3.18 1.10 -27.12
C ASP A 122 2.00 0.69 -26.24
N ILE A 123 2.27 -0.16 -25.25
CA ILE A 123 1.25 -0.67 -24.34
C ILE A 123 0.74 0.41 -23.40
N ALA A 124 -0.56 0.34 -23.11
CA ALA A 124 -1.23 1.21 -22.16
C ALA A 124 -2.19 0.39 -21.28
N VAL A 125 -2.57 0.96 -20.14
CA VAL A 125 -3.59 0.37 -19.27
C VAL A 125 -4.92 0.25 -20.02
N LEU A 126 -5.42 -0.98 -20.16
CA LEU A 126 -6.67 -1.26 -20.89
C LEU A 126 -7.91 -0.77 -20.13
N ALA A 127 -7.94 -0.98 -18.81
CA ALA A 127 -9.06 -0.63 -17.94
C ALA A 127 -8.54 0.05 -16.66
N PRO A 128 -8.49 1.39 -16.61
CA PRO A 128 -8.02 2.11 -15.42
C PRO A 128 -8.93 1.88 -14.21
N LYS A 129 -8.34 1.59 -13.06
CA LYS A 129 -9.08 1.39 -11.81
C LYS A 129 -9.29 2.70 -11.08
N ALA A 130 -10.55 3.00 -10.73
CA ALA A 130 -10.93 4.16 -9.94
C ALA A 130 -10.79 3.89 -8.43
N GLY A 131 -10.81 4.95 -7.61
CA GLY A 131 -10.81 4.84 -6.14
C GLY A 131 -9.46 4.47 -5.51
N LEU A 132 -8.39 4.42 -6.31
CA LEU A 132 -7.02 4.17 -5.84
C LEU A 132 -6.26 5.44 -5.47
N LEU A 133 -6.84 6.61 -5.76
CA LEU A 133 -6.21 7.91 -5.58
C LEU A 133 -7.01 8.78 -4.61
N ALA A 134 -6.30 9.60 -3.86
CA ALA A 134 -6.85 10.65 -3.02
C ALA A 134 -6.08 11.96 -3.24
N LYS A 135 -6.74 13.09 -3.00
CA LYS A 135 -6.07 14.37 -2.81
C LYS A 135 -5.74 14.52 -1.33
N PHE A 136 -4.46 14.63 -1.01
CA PHE A 136 -3.97 15.03 0.29
C PHE A 136 -3.77 16.55 0.30
N ILE A 137 -4.34 17.21 1.31
CA ILE A 137 -4.30 18.66 1.46
C ILE A 137 -3.81 18.99 2.86
N THR A 138 -2.88 19.92 2.99
CA THR A 138 -2.40 20.41 4.29
C THR A 138 -2.10 21.90 4.23
N TYR A 139 -2.04 22.52 5.41
CA TYR A 139 -1.83 23.96 5.58
C TYR A 139 -0.60 24.19 6.43
N VAL A 140 0.36 24.95 5.91
CA VAL A 140 1.67 25.11 6.56
C VAL A 140 2.16 26.56 6.44
N PRO A 141 2.81 27.13 7.47
CA PRO A 141 3.48 28.41 7.35
C PRO A 141 4.49 28.45 6.20
N ASP A 142 4.61 29.59 5.53
CA ASP A 142 5.53 29.77 4.38
C ASP A 142 6.97 29.30 4.70
N SER A 143 7.43 29.50 5.93
CA SER A 143 8.77 29.11 6.39
C SER A 143 9.04 27.59 6.38
N HIS A 144 8.00 26.76 6.38
CA HIS A 144 8.11 25.29 6.43
C HIS A 144 7.49 24.59 5.21
N ALA A 145 6.95 25.36 4.25
CA ALA A 145 6.25 24.81 3.10
C ALA A 145 7.13 23.87 2.25
N GLU A 146 8.38 24.23 1.99
CA GLU A 146 9.28 23.40 1.18
C GLU A 146 9.65 22.08 1.86
N GLN A 147 9.88 22.13 3.18
CA GLN A 147 10.18 20.95 3.98
C GLN A 147 9.00 19.96 3.97
N VAL A 148 7.77 20.47 4.13
CA VAL A 148 6.56 19.64 4.09
C VAL A 148 6.31 19.04 2.70
N LYS A 149 6.47 19.82 1.62
CA LYS A 149 6.36 19.29 0.26
C LYS A 149 7.37 18.17 0.00
N THR A 150 8.64 18.39 0.36
CA THR A 150 9.70 17.38 0.24
C THR A 150 9.35 16.10 0.98
N ALA A 151 8.84 16.21 2.21
CA ALA A 151 8.41 15.05 3.00
C ALA A 151 7.27 14.27 2.33
N ILE A 152 6.29 14.96 1.74
CA ILE A 152 5.19 14.32 0.99
C ILE A 152 5.74 13.56 -0.23
N TRP A 153 6.65 14.16 -0.99
CA TRP A 153 7.21 13.53 -2.19
C TRP A 153 8.07 12.31 -1.87
N GLN A 154 8.92 12.40 -0.86
CA GLN A 154 9.72 11.26 -0.38
C GLN A 154 8.84 10.13 0.18
N ALA A 155 7.68 10.47 0.74
CA ALA A 155 6.69 9.47 1.15
C ALA A 155 6.02 8.78 -0.06
N GLY A 156 6.10 9.36 -1.26
CA GLY A 156 5.59 8.82 -2.53
C GLY A 156 4.39 9.58 -3.09
N GLY A 157 4.00 10.70 -2.49
CA GLY A 157 2.97 11.58 -3.05
C GLY A 157 3.46 12.34 -4.27
N GLY A 158 2.55 12.70 -5.18
CA GLY A 158 2.88 13.54 -6.34
C GLY A 158 3.56 12.79 -7.49
N ASN A 159 3.58 11.46 -7.47
CA ASN A 159 3.98 10.65 -8.62
C ASN A 159 2.77 10.45 -9.55
N ILE A 160 2.82 11.03 -10.75
CA ILE A 160 1.73 11.01 -11.73
C ILE A 160 2.34 10.73 -13.11
N GLY A 161 2.11 9.52 -13.63
CA GLY A 161 2.72 9.08 -14.89
C GLY A 161 4.26 9.18 -14.82
N ASN A 162 4.85 9.90 -15.76
CA ASN A 162 6.31 10.11 -15.85
C ASN A 162 6.82 11.32 -15.05
N TYR A 163 5.99 11.93 -14.20
CA TYR A 163 6.34 13.10 -13.40
C TYR A 163 6.34 12.76 -11.92
N SER A 164 7.36 13.24 -11.21
CA SER A 164 7.48 13.18 -9.76
C SER A 164 7.32 14.58 -9.16
N GLU A 165 7.18 14.64 -7.84
CA GLU A 165 7.12 15.91 -7.08
C GLU A 165 5.96 16.84 -7.48
N CYS A 166 4.90 16.29 -8.10
CA CYS A 166 3.72 17.05 -8.49
C CYS A 166 2.97 17.55 -7.25
N SER A 167 2.84 18.87 -7.12
CA SER A 167 2.02 19.51 -6.10
C SER A 167 1.49 20.84 -6.62
N PHE A 168 0.41 21.32 -6.03
CA PHE A 168 -0.07 22.69 -6.23
C PHE A 168 -0.10 23.42 -4.89
N SER A 169 0.25 24.70 -4.88
CA SER A 169 0.28 25.48 -3.66
C SER A 169 -0.22 26.90 -3.91
N PHE A 170 -0.93 27.46 -2.93
CA PHE A 170 -1.35 28.85 -2.96
C PHE A 170 -1.36 29.43 -1.55
N ALA A 171 -1.08 30.73 -1.48
CA ALA A 171 -1.04 31.47 -0.22
C ALA A 171 -2.45 31.74 0.32
N GLY A 172 -2.57 31.72 1.65
CA GLY A 172 -3.77 32.03 2.40
C GLY A 172 -3.43 32.54 3.80
N ASN A 173 -4.46 32.81 4.59
CA ASN A 173 -4.31 33.22 5.98
C ASN A 173 -5.04 32.24 6.90
N GLY A 174 -4.27 31.51 7.71
CA GLY A 174 -4.79 30.63 8.75
C GLY A 174 -5.16 31.42 10.00
N THR A 175 -6.20 30.98 10.72
CA THR A 175 -6.59 31.54 12.01
C THR A 175 -6.77 30.43 13.02
N PHE A 176 -6.13 30.54 14.18
CA PHE A 176 -6.25 29.56 15.25
C PHE A 176 -6.17 30.22 16.63
N LYS A 177 -6.71 29.54 17.63
CA LYS A 177 -6.66 29.94 19.05
C LYS A 177 -6.43 28.70 19.89
N GLY A 178 -5.21 28.57 20.43
CA GLY A 178 -4.87 27.48 21.33
C GLY A 178 -5.60 27.59 22.67
N ASN A 179 -5.86 26.45 23.31
CA ASN A 179 -6.37 26.39 24.69
C ASN A 179 -5.21 26.38 25.71
N GLU A 180 -5.50 26.24 27.00
CA GLU A 180 -4.49 26.20 28.09
C GLU A 180 -3.44 25.07 27.93
N HIS A 181 -3.82 23.99 27.26
CA HIS A 181 -2.95 22.82 27.04
C HIS A 181 -2.11 22.94 25.75
N SER A 182 -2.43 23.87 24.84
CA SER A 182 -1.70 24.03 23.58
C SER A 182 -0.22 24.38 23.81
N ASN A 183 0.68 23.96 22.93
CA ASN A 183 2.08 24.37 22.94
C ASN A 183 2.48 25.02 21.59
N PRO A 184 1.92 26.19 21.25
CA PRO A 184 2.09 26.79 19.94
C PRO A 184 3.55 27.18 19.70
N GLN A 185 4.11 26.71 18.56
CA GLN A 185 5.37 27.24 18.03
C GLN A 185 5.18 28.63 17.40
N LEU A 186 3.93 29.02 17.11
CA LEU A 186 3.55 30.31 16.54
C LEU A 186 2.35 30.89 17.31
N GLY A 187 2.49 32.10 17.85
CA GLY A 187 1.45 32.76 18.65
C GLY A 187 1.50 32.39 20.14
N TYR A 188 0.43 32.74 20.87
CA TYR A 188 0.32 32.53 22.32
C TYR A 188 -0.92 31.72 22.72
N LYS A 189 -0.83 30.97 23.82
CA LYS A 189 -1.96 30.22 24.38
C LYS A 189 -3.11 31.17 24.73
N GLY A 190 -4.35 30.75 24.50
CA GLY A 190 -5.52 31.54 24.85
C GLY A 190 -5.73 32.78 23.98
N GLU A 191 -4.86 33.06 23.01
CA GLU A 191 -4.93 34.21 22.10
C GLU A 191 -5.18 33.77 20.65
N ARG A 192 -5.95 34.58 19.92
CA ARG A 192 -6.18 34.33 18.50
C ARG A 192 -4.94 34.77 17.72
N THR A 193 -4.41 33.87 16.91
CA THR A 193 -3.27 34.12 16.03
C THR A 193 -3.73 34.02 14.57
N ASN A 194 -3.20 34.90 13.73
CA ASN A 194 -3.33 34.84 12.28
C ASN A 194 -1.94 34.58 11.70
N ALA A 195 -1.84 33.71 10.70
CA ALA A 195 -0.58 33.34 10.07
C ALA A 195 -0.72 33.24 8.56
N ALA A 196 0.27 33.76 7.83
CA ALA A 196 0.42 33.48 6.41
C ALA A 196 0.80 32.00 6.24
N GLU A 197 0.00 31.28 5.45
CA GLU A 197 0.14 29.84 5.23
C GLU A 197 0.02 29.51 3.74
N GLN A 198 0.61 28.38 3.34
CA GLN A 198 0.35 27.74 2.06
C GLN A 198 -0.60 26.58 2.25
N ARG A 199 -1.66 26.55 1.44
CA ARG A 199 -2.41 25.34 1.20
C ARG A 199 -1.66 24.53 0.15
N ILE A 200 -1.18 23.35 0.54
CA ILE A 200 -0.48 22.41 -0.34
C ILE A 200 -1.45 21.29 -0.70
N GLU A 201 -1.56 20.99 -1.99
CA GLU A 201 -2.41 19.93 -2.52
C GLU A 201 -1.59 18.94 -3.36
N VAL A 202 -1.69 17.65 -3.03
CA VAL A 202 -0.93 16.58 -3.68
C VAL A 202 -1.83 15.37 -3.95
N ILE A 203 -1.73 14.77 -5.14
CA ILE A 203 -2.38 13.48 -5.41
C ILE A 203 -1.52 12.37 -4.83
N ILE A 204 -2.13 11.44 -4.10
CA ILE A 204 -1.46 10.31 -3.49
C ILE A 204 -2.20 9.00 -3.81
N PRO A 205 -1.50 7.86 -3.97
CA PRO A 205 -2.10 6.55 -3.87
C PRO A 205 -2.67 6.33 -2.46
N VAL A 206 -3.88 5.78 -2.37
CA VAL A 206 -4.58 5.55 -1.07
C VAL A 206 -3.74 4.71 -0.11
N HIS A 207 -3.03 3.71 -0.63
CA HIS A 207 -2.16 2.84 0.20
C HIS A 207 -0.97 3.59 0.84
N LEU A 208 -0.59 4.76 0.33
CA LEU A 208 0.48 5.61 0.89
C LEU A 208 -0.02 6.65 1.88
N GLN A 209 -1.33 6.77 2.08
CA GLN A 209 -1.95 7.78 2.95
C GLN A 209 -1.29 7.90 4.33
N ASN A 210 -1.16 6.78 5.05
CA ASN A 210 -0.60 6.79 6.40
C ASN A 210 0.89 7.16 6.40
N LYS A 211 1.63 6.75 5.36
CA LYS A 211 3.05 7.08 5.20
C LYS A 211 3.22 8.58 4.93
N VAL A 212 2.40 9.15 4.06
CA VAL A 212 2.39 10.59 3.75
C VAL A 212 2.02 11.39 5.00
N LEU A 213 0.94 11.02 5.71
CA LEU A 213 0.51 11.71 6.92
C LEU A 213 1.59 11.69 8.02
N ALA A 214 2.25 10.54 8.22
CA ALA A 214 3.35 10.42 9.18
C ALA A 214 4.55 11.31 8.80
N ALA A 215 4.91 11.34 7.51
CA ALA A 215 5.98 12.20 7.01
C ALA A 215 5.66 13.69 7.18
N VAL A 216 4.42 14.10 6.88
CA VAL A 216 3.96 15.48 7.08
C VAL A 216 4.03 15.85 8.55
N ARG A 217 3.48 15.05 9.46
CA ARG A 217 3.53 15.31 10.91
C ARG A 217 4.95 15.49 11.44
N ALA A 218 5.89 14.69 10.96
CA ALA A 218 7.30 14.80 11.35
C ALA A 218 7.98 16.06 10.80
N ALA A 219 7.52 16.59 9.67
CA ALA A 219 8.08 17.75 8.99
C ALA A 219 7.35 19.07 9.29
N HIS A 220 6.20 19.02 9.98
CA HIS A 220 5.33 20.17 10.20
C HIS A 220 5.76 21.02 11.39
N LEU A 221 5.55 22.33 11.32
CA LEU A 221 5.82 23.24 12.45
C LEU A 221 4.83 23.05 13.60
N TYR A 222 3.55 22.89 13.26
CA TYR A 222 2.49 22.75 14.25
C TYR A 222 2.46 21.35 14.86
N GLU A 223 2.22 21.30 16.18
CA GLU A 223 1.99 20.06 16.94
C GLU A 223 0.81 19.26 16.38
N GLU A 224 -0.31 19.95 16.13
CA GLU A 224 -1.50 19.38 15.51
C GLU A 224 -1.62 19.88 14.07
N VAL A 225 -1.53 18.95 13.12
CA VAL A 225 -1.56 19.26 11.68
C VAL A 225 -2.99 19.20 11.17
N ALA A 226 -3.48 20.31 10.59
CA ALA A 226 -4.72 20.33 9.83
C ALA A 226 -4.50 19.75 8.43
N TYR A 227 -5.27 18.74 8.06
CA TYR A 227 -5.21 18.11 6.74
C TYR A 227 -6.57 17.61 6.28
N GLU A 228 -6.72 17.42 4.98
CA GLU A 228 -7.88 16.81 4.35
C GLU A 228 -7.44 15.68 3.42
N ILE A 229 -8.30 14.66 3.31
CA ILE A 229 -8.11 13.55 2.37
C ILE A 229 -9.40 13.40 1.59
N ILE A 230 -9.34 13.74 0.31
CA ILE A 230 -10.50 13.73 -0.58
C ILE A 230 -10.34 12.55 -1.53
N PRO A 231 -11.21 11.52 -1.46
CA PRO A 231 -11.20 10.42 -2.43
C PRO A 231 -11.42 10.97 -3.84
N LEU A 232 -10.66 10.45 -4.81
CA LEU A 232 -10.78 10.87 -6.20
C LEU A 232 -11.35 9.76 -7.07
N ALA A 233 -12.19 10.16 -8.03
CA ALA A 233 -12.79 9.25 -9.00
C ALA A 233 -11.91 9.02 -10.24
N ASN A 234 -10.85 9.80 -10.44
CA ASN A 234 -9.98 9.61 -11.61
C ASN A 234 -9.26 8.26 -11.53
N GLY A 235 -9.10 7.63 -12.69
CA GLY A 235 -8.41 6.35 -12.80
C GLY A 235 -6.93 6.46 -12.44
N HIS A 236 -6.41 5.43 -11.79
CA HIS A 236 -4.96 5.24 -11.65
C HIS A 236 -4.38 4.80 -12.99
N GLN A 237 -3.40 5.54 -13.47
CA GLN A 237 -2.73 5.28 -14.77
C GLN A 237 -1.35 4.62 -14.60
N ALA A 238 -1.02 4.18 -13.37
CA ALA A 238 0.27 3.58 -13.02
C ALA A 238 0.11 2.16 -12.44
#